data_AF-A0A1G0J852-F1
#
_entry.id   AF-A0A1G0J852-F1
#
_cell.length_a   1.000
_cell.length_b   1.000
_cell.length_c   1.000
_cell.angle_alpha   90.00
_cell.angle_beta   90.00
_cell.angle_gamma   90.00
#
_symmetry.space_group_name_H-M   'P 1'
#
loop_
_entity.id
_entity.type
_entity.pdbx_description
1 polymer ?
#
loop_
_entity_poly.entity_id
_entity_poly.type
_entity_poly.pdbx_seq_one_letter_code
_entity_poly.pdbx_strand_id
1 'polypeptide(L)'
;MDKKNKNIADDQHKDWRILYGLILSLVWLLLGALYISNNIGWGAFASLPIGEMGTSLEGAFAPLAFLWLVIGLFIQQSVLAENNRELRDNNIQSEKQTMAIAATEMNARQETFFKIADNTRRQLGGISGLLLQSSKGPQGDNTYSESEFMEMWHLFATGDFEIFSRNFLVLAGKGVDLQPLFYGTQIRCTHTDNFIMNFDRLLRLAKECDTNGIISDAQLHSAHGLLSSRMRELHPRIKFKRYEVTRSSSYLEQIIKNTQEQVMQQKQEE
;
A
#
# COMPACT_ATOMS: atom_id res chain seq x y z
N MET A 1 12.22 -31.97 -9.26
CA MET A 1 12.30 -30.69 -10.00
C MET A 1 12.18 -30.98 -11.49
N ASP A 2 11.12 -31.72 -11.90
CA ASP A 2 11.18 -32.54 -13.13
C ASP A 2 9.80 -32.79 -13.77
N LYS A 3 8.95 -31.76 -13.80
CA LYS A 3 7.62 -31.82 -14.46
C LYS A 3 7.36 -30.66 -15.43
N LYS A 4 8.34 -29.79 -15.67
CA LYS A 4 8.15 -28.58 -16.48
C LYS A 4 8.48 -28.76 -17.97
N ASN A 5 9.12 -29.87 -18.36
CA ASN A 5 9.58 -30.09 -19.75
C ASN A 5 8.67 -30.99 -20.61
N LYS A 6 7.49 -31.38 -20.13
CA LYS A 6 6.57 -32.26 -20.89
C LYS A 6 5.47 -31.53 -21.67
N ASN A 7 5.38 -30.20 -21.59
CA ASN A 7 4.26 -29.43 -22.14
C ASN A 7 4.63 -28.52 -23.32
N ILE A 8 5.77 -28.76 -23.99
CA ILE A 8 6.12 -28.03 -25.24
C ILE A 8 5.60 -28.78 -26.48
N ALA A 9 5.00 -29.96 -26.30
CA ALA A 9 4.54 -30.81 -27.37
C ALA A 9 3.04 -31.15 -27.22
N ASP A 10 2.18 -30.13 -27.26
CA ASP A 10 0.83 -30.25 -27.83
C ASP A 10 0.17 -28.87 -27.89
N ASP A 11 0.46 -28.10 -28.94
CA ASP A 11 -0.38 -26.93 -29.26
C ASP A 11 -0.65 -26.90 -30.77
N GLN A 12 -0.89 -28.09 -31.33
CA GLN A 12 -1.64 -28.18 -32.58
C GLN A 12 -3.13 -28.06 -32.24
N HIS A 13 -3.55 -26.86 -31.83
CA HIS A 13 -4.87 -26.37 -32.18
C HIS A 13 -4.95 -26.25 -33.70
N LYS A 14 -4.97 -27.40 -34.38
CA LYS A 14 -5.25 -27.50 -35.80
C LYS A 14 -6.71 -27.14 -35.92
N ASP A 15 -6.99 -25.84 -36.07
CA ASP A 15 -8.33 -25.29 -36.17
C ASP A 15 -9.10 -26.12 -37.17
N TRP A 16 -10.00 -26.98 -36.67
CA TRP A 16 -10.79 -27.90 -37.47
C TRP A 16 -11.62 -27.15 -38.53
N ARG A 17 -11.83 -25.84 -38.31
CA ARG A 17 -12.38 -24.86 -39.25
C ARG A 17 -11.54 -24.70 -40.52
N ILE A 18 -10.21 -24.68 -40.41
CA ILE A 18 -9.28 -24.64 -41.55
C ILE A 18 -9.36 -25.95 -42.33
N LEU A 19 -9.41 -27.09 -41.63
CA LEU A 19 -9.57 -28.39 -42.28
C LEU A 19 -10.91 -28.49 -43.03
N TYR A 20 -12.00 -28.01 -42.41
CA TYR A 20 -13.32 -27.93 -43.04
C TYR A 20 -13.30 -27.00 -44.27
N GLY A 21 -12.66 -25.83 -44.17
CA GLY A 21 -12.47 -24.90 -45.29
C GLY A 21 -11.72 -25.54 -46.45
N LEU A 22 -10.65 -26.30 -46.17
CA LEU A 22 -9.88 -27.04 -47.17
C LEU A 22 -10.71 -28.13 -47.86
N ILE A 23 -11.43 -28.95 -47.10
CA ILE A 23 -12.28 -30.02 -47.67
C ILE A 23 -13.37 -29.42 -48.55
N LEU A 24 -14.07 -28.39 -48.08
CA LEU A 24 -15.12 -27.73 -48.83
C LEU A 24 -14.59 -27.05 -50.10
N SER A 25 -13.41 -26.43 -50.03
CA SER A 25 -12.71 -25.86 -51.19
C SER A 25 -12.37 -26.92 -52.23
N LEU A 26 -11.87 -28.08 -51.79
CA LEU A 26 -11.48 -29.18 -52.68
C LEU A 26 -12.71 -29.79 -53.37
N VAL A 27 -13.80 -30.03 -52.63
CA VAL A 27 -15.07 -30.50 -53.18
C VAL A 27 -15.64 -29.49 -54.19
N TRP A 28 -15.58 -28.19 -53.88
CA TRP A 28 -16.05 -27.13 -54.77
C TRP A 28 -15.28 -27.09 -56.10
N LEU A 29 -13.95 -27.15 -56.04
CA LEU A 29 -13.11 -27.19 -57.24
C LEU A 29 -13.33 -28.47 -58.07
N LEU A 30 -13.55 -29.61 -57.40
CA LEU A 30 -13.85 -30.87 -58.07
C LEU A 30 -15.19 -30.80 -58.81
N LEU A 31 -16.23 -30.24 -58.18
CA LEU A 31 -17.52 -29.99 -58.83
C LEU A 31 -17.40 -29.03 -60.02
N GLY A 32 -16.62 -27.95 -59.88
CA GLY A 32 -16.32 -27.04 -60.99
C GLY A 32 -15.62 -27.73 -62.16
N ALA A 33 -14.63 -28.58 -61.87
CA ALA A 33 -13.92 -29.37 -62.88
C ALA A 33 -14.85 -30.37 -63.59
N LEU A 34 -15.72 -31.06 -62.85
CA LEU A 34 -16.73 -31.96 -63.42
C LEU A 34 -17.75 -31.21 -64.26
N TYR A 35 -18.18 -30.01 -63.83
CA TYR A 35 -19.10 -29.17 -64.59
C TYR A 35 -18.50 -28.76 -65.95
N ILE A 36 -17.26 -28.29 -65.95
CA ILE A 36 -16.53 -27.96 -67.19
C ILE A 36 -16.40 -29.21 -68.05
N SER A 37 -16.02 -30.35 -67.47
CA SER A 37 -15.84 -31.60 -68.21
C SER A 37 -17.13 -32.11 -68.88
N ASN A 38 -18.28 -31.99 -68.20
CA ASN A 38 -19.54 -32.55 -68.68
C ASN A 38 -20.35 -31.60 -69.58
N ASN A 39 -20.29 -30.29 -69.33
CA ASN A 39 -21.15 -29.33 -70.04
C ASN A 39 -20.41 -28.52 -71.12
N ILE A 40 -19.13 -28.21 -70.92
CA ILE A 40 -18.38 -27.30 -71.81
C ILE A 40 -17.33 -28.07 -72.62
N GLY A 41 -16.61 -29.00 -71.98
CA GLY A 41 -15.43 -29.66 -72.51
C GLY A 41 -14.17 -28.79 -72.37
N TRP A 42 -13.07 -29.37 -71.89
CA TRP A 42 -11.82 -28.63 -71.63
C TRP A 42 -11.22 -27.97 -72.89
N GLY A 43 -11.38 -28.59 -74.06
CA GLY A 43 -10.92 -28.03 -75.34
C GLY A 43 -11.70 -26.79 -75.77
N ALA A 44 -13.03 -26.79 -75.58
CA ALA A 44 -13.87 -25.64 -75.90
C ALA A 44 -13.64 -24.50 -74.89
N PHE A 45 -13.50 -24.83 -73.60
CA PHE A 45 -13.20 -23.85 -72.55
C PHE A 45 -11.87 -23.12 -72.80
N ALA A 46 -10.80 -23.84 -73.18
CA ALA A 46 -9.50 -23.25 -73.50
C ALA A 46 -9.50 -22.38 -74.77
N SER A 47 -10.51 -22.55 -75.63
CA SER A 47 -10.69 -21.77 -76.86
C SER A 47 -11.57 -20.53 -76.68
N LEU A 48 -12.15 -20.32 -75.49
CA LEU A 48 -12.97 -19.14 -75.19
C LEU A 48 -12.13 -17.86 -75.19
N PRO A 49 -12.71 -16.71 -75.57
CA PRO A 49 -12.08 -15.41 -75.37
C PRO A 49 -11.66 -15.23 -73.90
N ILE A 50 -10.48 -14.64 -73.68
CA ILE A 50 -9.90 -14.45 -72.34
C ILE A 50 -10.87 -13.74 -71.37
N GLY A 51 -11.69 -12.81 -71.86
CA GLY A 51 -12.69 -12.13 -71.05
C GLY A 51 -13.78 -13.06 -70.50
N GLU A 52 -14.31 -13.97 -71.33
CA GLU A 52 -15.36 -14.91 -70.92
C GLU A 52 -14.82 -16.00 -69.98
N MET A 53 -13.57 -16.43 -70.22
CA MET A 53 -12.86 -17.31 -69.29
C MET A 53 -12.65 -16.62 -67.93
N GLY A 54 -12.28 -15.33 -67.95
CA GLY A 54 -12.16 -14.50 -66.76
C GLY A 54 -13.46 -14.42 -65.95
N THR A 55 -14.59 -14.11 -66.61
CA THR A 55 -15.91 -14.05 -65.95
C THR A 55 -16.35 -15.40 -65.37
N SER A 56 -16.05 -16.51 -66.06
CA SER A 56 -16.34 -17.86 -65.56
C SER A 56 -15.50 -18.22 -64.33
N LEU A 57 -14.20 -17.93 -64.36
CA LEU A 57 -13.31 -18.12 -63.23
C LEU A 57 -13.64 -17.20 -62.05
N GLU A 58 -14.02 -15.95 -62.33
CA GLU A 58 -14.49 -15.00 -61.30
C GLU A 58 -15.72 -15.56 -60.56
N GLY A 59 -16.70 -16.09 -61.30
CA GLY A 59 -17.87 -16.74 -60.71
C GLY A 59 -17.54 -17.98 -59.88
N ALA A 60 -16.52 -18.76 -60.28
CA ALA A 60 -16.07 -19.94 -59.55
C ALA A 60 -15.24 -19.61 -58.29
N PHE A 61 -14.41 -18.57 -58.35
CA PHE A 61 -13.51 -18.17 -57.25
C PHE A 61 -14.17 -17.22 -56.24
N ALA A 62 -15.19 -16.45 -56.61
CA ALA A 62 -15.85 -15.51 -55.70
C ALA A 62 -16.42 -16.19 -54.42
N PRO A 63 -17.16 -17.31 -54.50
CA PRO A 63 -17.63 -18.02 -53.31
C PRO A 63 -16.50 -18.61 -52.47
N LEU A 64 -15.40 -19.03 -53.12
CA LEU A 64 -14.24 -19.60 -52.45
C LEU A 64 -13.49 -18.53 -51.64
N ALA A 65 -13.26 -17.36 -52.24
CA ALA A 65 -12.65 -16.22 -51.56
C ALA A 65 -13.51 -15.77 -50.36
N PHE A 66 -14.83 -15.73 -50.53
CA PHE A 66 -15.76 -15.39 -49.46
C PHE A 66 -15.70 -16.40 -48.29
N LEU A 67 -15.66 -17.70 -48.59
CA LEU A 67 -15.53 -18.76 -47.58
C LEU A 67 -14.27 -18.55 -46.72
N TRP A 68 -13.12 -18.32 -47.35
CA TRP A 68 -11.85 -18.12 -46.65
C TRP A 68 -11.83 -16.83 -45.83
N LEU A 69 -12.47 -15.76 -46.32
CA LEU A 69 -12.62 -14.51 -45.57
C LEU A 69 -13.40 -14.74 -44.27
N VAL A 70 -14.54 -15.43 -44.35
CA VAL A 70 -15.38 -15.71 -43.18
C VAL A 70 -14.66 -16.59 -42.15
N ILE A 71 -13.94 -17.62 -42.61
CA ILE A 71 -13.14 -18.48 -41.73
C ILE A 71 -12.05 -17.65 -41.03
N GLY A 72 -11.35 -16.77 -41.77
CA GLY A 72 -10.35 -15.87 -41.21
C GLY A 72 -10.92 -14.94 -40.14
N LEU A 73 -12.09 -14.34 -40.39
CA LEU A 73 -12.78 -13.48 -39.41
C LEU A 73 -13.12 -14.23 -38.12
N PHE A 74 -13.62 -15.47 -38.21
CA PHE A 74 -13.96 -16.24 -37.01
C PHE A 74 -12.74 -16.64 -36.18
N ILE A 75 -11.63 -17.00 -36.82
CA ILE A 75 -10.37 -17.31 -36.13
C ILE A 75 -9.86 -16.05 -35.42
N GLN A 76 -9.86 -14.90 -36.12
CA GLN A 76 -9.44 -13.63 -35.54
C GLN A 76 -10.28 -13.24 -34.32
N GLN A 77 -11.60 -13.44 -34.38
CA GLN A 77 -12.49 -13.17 -33.25
C GLN A 77 -12.18 -14.05 -32.03
N SER A 78 -11.92 -15.35 -32.21
CA SER A 78 -11.59 -16.23 -31.08
C SER A 78 -10.26 -15.86 -30.43
N VAL A 79 -9.23 -15.55 -31.21
CA VAL A 79 -7.91 -15.15 -30.70
C VAL A 79 -8.02 -13.82 -29.92
N LEU A 80 -8.79 -12.86 -30.43
CA LEU A 80 -9.03 -11.60 -29.72
C LEU A 80 -9.80 -11.81 -28.42
N ALA A 81 -10.79 -12.70 -28.41
CA ALA A 81 -11.56 -13.01 -27.20
C ALA A 81 -10.69 -13.66 -26.11
N GLU A 82 -9.79 -14.57 -26.49
CA GLU A 82 -8.84 -15.22 -25.59
C GLU A 82 -7.80 -14.23 -25.05
N ASN A 83 -7.15 -13.46 -25.92
CA ASN A 83 -6.21 -12.42 -25.51
C ASN A 83 -6.87 -11.40 -24.56
N ASN A 84 -8.10 -10.98 -24.84
CA ASN A 84 -8.83 -10.08 -23.95
C ASN A 84 -9.10 -10.72 -22.59
N ARG A 85 -9.37 -12.03 -22.53
CA ARG A 85 -9.57 -12.74 -21.27
C ARG A 85 -8.27 -12.82 -20.47
N GLU A 86 -7.17 -13.20 -21.10
CA GLU A 86 -5.86 -13.25 -20.45
C GLU A 86 -5.41 -11.87 -19.93
N LEU A 87 -5.65 -10.81 -20.71
CA LEU A 87 -5.37 -9.44 -20.27
C LEU A 87 -6.22 -9.05 -19.06
N ARG A 88 -7.50 -9.44 -19.02
CA ARG A 88 -8.38 -9.19 -17.87
C ARG A 88 -7.90 -9.93 -16.63
N ASP A 89 -7.56 -11.21 -16.76
CA ASP A 89 -7.06 -12.02 -15.64
C ASP A 89 -5.72 -11.49 -15.12
N ASN A 90 -4.81 -11.09 -16.02
CA ASN A 90 -3.55 -10.44 -15.68
C ASN A 90 -3.76 -9.09 -14.98
N ASN A 91 -4.70 -8.25 -15.43
CA ASN A 91 -5.01 -6.98 -14.77
C ASN A 91 -5.53 -7.20 -13.35
N ILE A 92 -6.47 -8.12 -13.14
CA ILE A 92 -7.00 -8.44 -11.81
C ILE A 92 -5.88 -8.96 -10.89
N GLN A 93 -4.98 -9.80 -11.43
CA GLN A 93 -3.83 -10.30 -10.67
C GLN A 93 -2.84 -9.17 -10.35
N SER A 94 -2.58 -8.27 -11.30
CA SER A 94 -1.71 -7.10 -11.11
C SER A 94 -2.27 -6.18 -10.04
N GLU A 95 -3.57 -5.88 -10.04
CA GLU A 95 -4.23 -5.10 -9.00
C GLU A 95 -4.07 -5.73 -7.62
N LYS A 96 -4.33 -7.04 -7.49
CA LYS A 96 -4.12 -7.78 -6.23
C LYS A 96 -2.67 -7.75 -5.78
N GLN A 97 -1.72 -7.90 -6.70
CA GLN A 97 -0.29 -7.82 -6.41
C GLN A 97 0.10 -6.41 -5.96
N THR A 98 -0.39 -5.36 -6.61
CA THR A 98 -0.14 -3.96 -6.22
C THR A 98 -0.67 -3.68 -4.82
N MET A 99 -1.88 -4.15 -4.49
CA MET A 99 -2.43 -4.01 -3.14
C MET A 99 -1.59 -4.77 -2.10
N ALA A 100 -1.16 -6.00 -2.41
CA ALA A 100 -0.30 -6.78 -1.53
C ALA A 100 1.07 -6.10 -1.32
N ILE A 101 1.68 -5.55 -2.38
CA ILE A 101 2.93 -4.79 -2.31
C ILE A 101 2.77 -3.57 -1.42
N ALA A 102 1.71 -2.77 -1.63
CA ALA A 102 1.42 -1.59 -0.81
C ALA A 102 1.24 -1.96 0.67
N ALA A 103 0.55 -3.05 0.97
CA ALA A 103 0.42 -3.55 2.34
C ALA A 103 1.77 -4.01 2.93
N THR A 104 2.60 -4.71 2.16
CA THR A 104 3.94 -5.14 2.62
C THR A 104 4.88 -3.96 2.83
N GLU A 105 4.82 -2.93 1.98
CA GLU A 105 5.60 -1.71 2.13
C GLU A 105 5.19 -0.96 3.40
N MET A 106 3.88 -0.84 3.66
CA MET A 106 3.37 -0.19 4.86
C MET A 106 3.82 -0.92 6.13
N ASN A 107 3.73 -2.25 6.16
CA ASN A 107 4.22 -3.06 7.28
C ASN A 107 5.73 -2.86 7.49
N ALA A 108 6.52 -2.81 6.41
CA ALA A 108 7.97 -2.58 6.48
C ALA A 108 8.31 -1.18 7.03
N ARG A 109 7.54 -0.15 6.65
CA ARG A 109 7.67 1.21 7.21
C ARG A 109 7.37 1.23 8.71
N GLN A 110 6.31 0.55 9.15
CA GLN A 110 5.95 0.46 10.57
C GLN A 110 7.03 -0.29 11.38
N GLU A 111 7.55 -1.41 10.88
CA GLU A 111 8.63 -2.15 11.56
C GLU A 111 9.90 -1.29 11.71
N THR A 112 10.27 -0.58 10.65
CA THR A 112 11.42 0.34 10.67
C THR A 112 11.19 1.47 11.68
N PHE A 113 9.98 2.04 11.71
CA PHE A 113 9.59 3.02 12.71
C PHE A 113 9.77 2.50 14.13
N PHE A 114 9.26 1.30 14.47
CA PHE A 114 9.37 0.77 15.83
C PHE A 114 10.83 0.61 16.29
N LYS A 115 11.74 0.20 15.40
CA LYS A 115 13.18 0.12 15.69
C LYS A 115 13.78 1.50 15.97
N ILE A 116 13.42 2.51 15.18
CA ILE A 116 13.89 3.90 15.37
C ILE A 116 13.28 4.51 16.64
N ALA A 117 12.00 4.23 16.89
CA ALA A 117 11.25 4.73 18.03
C ALA A 117 11.84 4.23 19.33
N ASP A 118 12.20 2.95 19.42
CA ASP A 118 12.83 2.37 20.61
C ASP A 118 14.15 3.06 20.96
N ASN A 119 15.04 3.21 19.98
CA ASN A 119 16.31 3.92 20.16
C ASN A 119 16.10 5.40 20.53
N THR A 120 15.12 6.06 19.90
CA THR A 120 14.80 7.46 20.19
C THR A 120 14.25 7.62 21.61
N ARG A 121 13.36 6.73 22.06
CA ARG A 121 12.83 6.71 23.42
C ARG A 121 13.94 6.53 24.44
N ARG A 122 14.89 5.62 24.20
CA ARG A 122 16.08 5.47 25.04
C ARG A 122 16.90 6.77 25.13
N GLN A 123 17.12 7.46 24.00
CA GLN A 123 17.84 8.74 24.00
C GLN A 123 17.09 9.84 24.75
N LEU A 124 15.77 9.97 24.53
CA LEU A 124 14.92 10.91 25.25
C LEU A 124 14.96 10.65 26.77
N GLY A 125 14.84 9.37 27.17
CA GLY A 125 15.02 8.93 28.54
C GLY A 125 16.35 9.36 29.14
N GLY A 126 17.46 9.12 28.43
CA GLY A 126 18.79 9.57 28.84
C GLY A 126 18.90 11.09 29.00
N ILE A 127 18.36 11.87 28.05
CA ILE A 127 18.32 13.34 28.15
C ILE A 127 17.52 13.78 29.39
N SER A 128 16.35 13.17 29.63
CA SER A 128 15.57 13.48 30.84
C SER A 128 16.28 13.06 32.14
N GLY A 129 17.03 11.96 32.13
CA GLY A 129 17.86 11.56 33.27
C GLY A 129 18.97 12.57 33.57
N LEU A 130 19.66 13.06 32.54
CA LEU A 130 20.69 14.10 32.67
C LEU A 130 20.10 15.44 33.15
N LEU A 131 18.91 15.81 32.66
CA LEU A 131 18.19 16.99 33.16
C LEU A 131 17.91 16.88 34.65
N LEU A 132 17.36 15.75 35.09
CA LEU A 132 17.04 15.51 36.51
C LEU A 132 18.30 15.44 37.37
N GLN A 133 19.39 14.86 36.87
CA GLN A 133 20.67 14.85 37.57
C GLN A 133 21.23 16.27 37.73
N SER A 134 21.14 17.09 36.67
CA SER A 134 21.63 18.46 36.70
C SER A 134 20.87 19.30 37.73
N SER A 135 19.61 18.95 38.04
CA SER A 135 18.83 19.55 39.13
C SER A 135 19.23 19.13 40.54
N LYS A 136 20.24 18.26 40.70
CA LYS A 136 20.84 17.91 42.00
C LYS A 136 22.17 18.61 42.31
N GLY A 137 22.63 19.53 41.45
CA GLY A 137 23.86 20.30 41.72
C GLY A 137 23.75 21.26 42.92
N PRO A 138 24.75 22.12 43.20
CA PRO A 138 24.71 23.09 44.31
C PRO A 138 23.51 24.06 44.30
N GLN A 139 22.77 24.10 43.19
CA GLN A 139 21.55 24.88 42.95
C GLN A 139 20.30 23.98 42.86
N GLY A 140 20.38 22.78 43.43
CA GLY A 140 19.41 21.70 43.30
C GLY A 140 18.55 21.48 44.54
N ASP A 141 17.37 20.90 44.35
CA ASP A 141 16.31 20.84 45.38
C ASP A 141 16.39 19.61 46.31
N ASN A 142 17.51 18.85 46.28
CA ASN A 142 17.79 17.65 47.08
C ASN A 142 16.62 16.63 47.19
N THR A 143 15.72 16.62 46.21
CA THR A 143 14.41 15.93 46.29
C THR A 143 14.51 14.42 46.27
N TYR A 144 15.66 13.87 45.84
CA TYR A 144 15.91 12.44 45.75
C TYR A 144 17.29 12.12 46.32
N SER A 145 17.41 11.03 47.07
CA SER A 145 18.69 10.50 47.52
C SER A 145 19.53 9.99 46.33
N GLU A 146 20.82 9.76 46.58
CA GLU A 146 21.70 9.14 45.57
C GLU A 146 21.27 7.71 45.24
N SER A 147 20.81 6.95 46.25
CA SER A 147 20.35 5.57 46.07
C SER A 147 19.08 5.48 45.21
N GLU A 148 18.09 6.35 45.45
CA GLU A 148 16.86 6.42 44.65
C GLU A 148 17.18 6.74 43.19
N PHE A 149 18.17 7.58 42.95
CA PHE A 149 18.58 7.95 41.60
C PHE A 149 19.34 6.84 40.88
N MET A 150 20.22 6.11 41.58
CA MET A 150 20.84 4.90 41.05
C MET A 150 19.78 3.85 40.68
N GLU A 151 18.74 3.70 41.48
CA GLU A 151 17.65 2.77 41.18
C GLU A 151 16.86 3.19 39.93
N MET A 152 16.61 4.50 39.74
CA MET A 152 16.02 5.00 38.49
C MET A 152 16.90 4.71 37.26
N TRP A 153 18.22 4.86 37.37
CA TRP A 153 19.15 4.48 36.30
C TRP A 153 19.19 2.98 36.05
N HIS A 154 19.08 2.17 37.10
CA HIS A 154 18.95 0.72 36.97
C HIS A 154 17.67 0.35 36.21
N LEU A 155 16.52 0.91 36.60
CA LEU A 155 15.24 0.70 35.90
C LEU A 155 15.33 1.13 34.42
N PHE A 156 15.95 2.28 34.14
CA PHE A 156 16.22 2.74 32.78
C PHE A 156 17.08 1.74 32.00
N ALA A 157 18.15 1.22 32.59
CA ALA A 157 19.02 0.23 31.95
C ALA A 157 18.30 -1.10 31.66
N THR A 158 17.31 -1.46 32.49
CA THR A 158 16.48 -2.66 32.30
C THR A 158 15.33 -2.50 31.29
N GLY A 159 15.14 -1.30 30.71
CA GLY A 159 14.19 -1.07 29.62
C GLY A 159 13.12 -0.01 29.89
N ASP A 160 13.05 0.55 31.10
CA ASP A 160 12.09 1.62 31.41
C ASP A 160 12.62 3.00 31.00
N PHE A 161 12.56 3.28 29.70
CA PHE A 161 13.12 4.51 29.14
C PHE A 161 12.36 5.79 29.56
N GLU A 162 11.16 5.65 30.11
CA GLU A 162 10.31 6.77 30.49
C GLU A 162 10.36 7.12 31.99
N ILE A 163 11.11 6.36 32.81
CA ILE A 163 11.17 6.55 34.27
C ILE A 163 11.47 8.00 34.67
N PHE A 164 12.43 8.64 34.01
CA PHE A 164 12.80 10.03 34.28
C PHE A 164 11.73 11.02 33.83
N SER A 165 11.07 10.76 32.70
CA SER A 165 10.00 11.61 32.20
C SER A 165 8.77 11.57 33.11
N ARG A 166 8.39 10.38 33.59
CA ARG A 166 7.32 10.24 34.59
C ARG A 166 7.65 10.96 35.89
N ASN A 167 8.91 10.92 36.34
CA ASN A 167 9.32 11.66 37.53
C ASN A 167 9.14 13.18 37.37
N PHE A 168 9.49 13.76 36.22
CA PHE A 168 9.19 15.18 35.97
C PHE A 168 7.68 15.49 36.01
N LEU A 169 6.84 14.61 35.47
CA LEU A 169 5.39 14.78 35.51
C LEU A 169 4.84 14.69 36.96
N VAL A 170 5.41 13.81 37.78
CA VAL A 170 5.09 13.71 39.22
C VAL A 170 5.49 15.00 39.94
N LEU A 171 6.68 15.54 39.67
CA LEU A 171 7.11 16.83 40.22
C LEU A 171 6.15 17.96 39.80
N ALA A 172 5.72 17.98 38.54
CA ALA A 172 4.70 18.93 38.06
C ALA A 172 3.39 18.80 38.86
N GLY A 173 2.93 17.57 39.09
CA GLY A 173 1.71 17.28 39.85
C GLY A 173 1.80 17.69 41.33
N LYS A 174 3.02 17.71 41.89
CA LYS A 174 3.31 18.23 43.24
C LYS A 174 3.42 19.75 43.30
N GLY A 175 3.29 20.45 42.16
CA GLY A 175 3.39 21.91 42.08
C GLY A 175 4.81 22.46 42.04
N VAL A 176 5.82 21.61 41.78
CA VAL A 176 7.21 22.07 41.61
C VAL A 176 7.31 22.90 40.32
N ASP A 177 7.95 24.07 40.41
CA ASP A 177 8.24 24.87 39.23
C ASP A 177 9.30 24.19 38.37
N LEU A 178 8.87 23.71 37.21
CA LEU A 178 9.74 23.00 36.26
C LEU A 178 10.55 23.94 35.38
N GLN A 179 10.20 25.24 35.30
CA GLN A 179 10.87 26.17 34.40
C GLN A 179 12.37 26.32 34.73
N PRO A 180 12.81 26.47 35.99
CA PRO A 180 14.23 26.45 36.37
C PRO A 180 14.90 25.09 36.10
N LEU A 181 14.16 23.99 36.17
CA LEU A 181 14.67 22.64 35.93
C LEU A 181 14.93 22.37 34.44
N PHE A 182 14.17 22.99 33.55
CA PHE A 182 14.35 22.86 32.10
C PHE A 182 15.20 23.96 31.48
N TYR A 183 15.16 25.18 32.03
CA TYR A 183 15.72 26.38 31.39
C TYR A 183 16.56 27.25 32.34
N GLY A 184 16.83 26.80 33.56
CA GLY A 184 17.58 27.59 34.55
C GLY A 184 19.07 27.73 34.24
N THR A 185 19.62 26.90 33.35
CA THR A 185 21.02 27.00 32.90
C THR A 185 21.11 26.74 31.40
N GLN A 186 22.18 27.23 30.76
CA GLN A 186 22.39 27.00 29.33
C GLN A 186 22.46 25.51 28.97
N ILE A 187 23.04 24.68 29.85
CA ILE A 187 23.11 23.22 29.66
C ILE A 187 21.70 22.61 29.65
N ARG A 188 20.85 23.01 30.61
CA ARG A 188 19.46 22.54 30.69
C ARG A 188 18.66 23.00 29.48
N CYS A 189 18.81 24.25 29.04
CA CYS A 189 18.20 24.75 27.81
C CYS A 189 18.56 23.87 26.61
N THR A 190 19.84 23.57 26.41
CA THR A 190 20.32 22.72 25.32
C THR A 190 19.72 21.31 25.39
N HIS A 191 19.71 20.68 26.57
CA HIS A 191 19.11 19.36 26.73
C HIS A 191 17.60 19.37 26.46
N THR A 192 16.88 20.38 26.95
CA THR A 192 15.45 20.53 26.73
C THR A 192 15.13 20.78 25.25
N ASP A 193 15.87 21.65 24.57
CA ASP A 193 15.71 21.93 23.14
C ASP A 193 15.99 20.68 22.30
N ASN A 194 17.02 19.90 22.66
CA ASN A 194 17.32 18.62 22.03
C ASN A 194 16.22 17.57 22.26
N PHE A 195 15.63 17.53 23.46
CA PHE A 195 14.50 16.65 23.77
C PHE A 195 13.31 16.97 22.86
N ILE A 196 12.90 18.25 22.82
CA ILE A 196 11.83 18.78 21.97
C ILE A 196 12.08 18.42 20.50
N MET A 197 13.29 18.67 19.99
CA MET A 197 13.66 18.42 18.60
C MET A 197 13.59 16.92 18.26
N ASN A 198 14.17 16.05 19.08
CA ASN A 198 14.18 14.62 18.82
C ASN A 198 12.78 14.01 18.90
N PHE A 199 11.95 14.49 19.84
CA PHE A 199 10.56 14.06 19.92
C PHE A 199 9.74 14.54 18.71
N ASP A 200 9.97 15.74 18.17
CA ASP A 200 9.32 16.18 16.91
C ASP A 200 9.77 15.39 15.69
N ARG A 201 11.00 14.89 15.67
CA ARG A 201 11.47 13.98 14.61
C ARG A 201 10.77 12.63 14.73
N LEU A 202 10.66 12.10 15.95
CA LEU A 202 9.92 10.87 16.22
C LEU A 202 8.46 10.97 15.79
N LEU A 203 7.77 12.06 16.14
CA LEU A 203 6.38 12.28 15.75
C LEU A 203 6.20 12.44 14.24
N ARG A 204 7.15 13.07 13.54
CA ARG A 204 7.11 13.16 12.07
C ARG A 204 7.20 11.78 11.43
N LEU A 205 8.14 10.96 11.88
CA LEU A 205 8.28 9.57 11.41
C LEU A 205 7.04 8.74 11.73
N ALA A 206 6.44 8.92 12.92
CA ALA A 206 5.20 8.25 13.29
C ALA A 206 4.08 8.57 12.28
N LYS A 207 3.87 9.85 11.97
CA LYS A 207 2.82 10.29 11.03
C LYS A 207 2.98 9.71 9.63
N GLU A 208 4.20 9.45 9.17
CA GLU A 208 4.46 8.87 7.84
C GLU A 208 4.06 7.39 7.74
N CYS A 209 3.93 6.69 8.87
CA CYS A 209 3.55 5.27 8.94
C CYS A 209 2.28 5.01 9.75
N ASP A 210 1.45 6.03 9.99
CA ASP A 210 0.30 5.96 10.88
C ASP A 210 -1.01 6.27 10.16
N THR A 211 -1.64 5.23 9.62
CA THR A 211 -2.88 5.36 8.82
C THR A 211 -4.06 5.86 9.65
N ASN A 212 -4.12 5.53 10.94
CA ASN A 212 -5.29 5.74 11.79
C ASN A 212 -5.04 6.69 12.97
N GLY A 213 -3.87 7.33 13.03
CA GLY A 213 -3.49 8.21 14.15
C GLY A 213 -3.07 7.50 15.43
N ILE A 214 -3.13 6.16 15.47
CA ILE A 214 -2.89 5.35 16.68
C ILE A 214 -1.44 5.49 17.15
N ILE A 215 -0.47 5.43 16.23
CA ILE A 215 0.94 5.47 16.59
C ILE A 215 1.31 6.85 17.12
N SER A 216 0.86 7.89 16.43
CA SER A 216 1.10 9.29 16.77
C SER A 216 0.46 9.63 18.11
N ASP A 217 -0.80 9.24 18.32
CA ASP A 217 -1.50 9.46 19.58
C ASP A 217 -0.84 8.70 20.74
N ALA A 218 -0.40 7.46 20.51
CA ALA A 218 0.34 6.70 21.52
C ALA A 218 1.64 7.40 21.93
N GLN A 219 2.40 7.96 20.96
CA GLN A 219 3.60 8.73 21.29
C GLN A 219 3.26 10.04 22.03
N LEU A 220 2.19 10.73 21.64
CA LEU A 220 1.78 11.99 22.28
C LEU A 220 1.32 11.81 23.73
N HIS A 221 0.62 10.70 24.04
CA HIS A 221 0.15 10.38 25.39
C HIS A 221 1.19 9.66 26.26
N SER A 222 2.34 9.29 25.70
CA SER A 222 3.46 8.73 26.45
C SER A 222 4.05 9.75 27.44
N ALA A 223 4.82 9.29 28.43
CA ALA A 223 5.44 10.23 29.39
C ALA A 223 6.40 11.20 28.69
N HIS A 224 7.10 10.75 27.64
CA HIS A 224 7.93 11.64 26.82
C HIS A 224 7.10 12.69 26.08
N GLY A 225 5.94 12.31 25.54
CA GLY A 225 5.04 13.24 24.86
C GLY A 225 4.46 14.29 25.78
N LEU A 226 3.98 13.88 26.95
CA LEU A 226 3.50 14.78 27.99
C LEU A 226 4.61 15.71 28.49
N LEU A 227 5.83 15.18 28.69
CA LEU A 227 6.98 16.00 29.08
C LEU A 227 7.37 16.99 27.99
N SER A 228 7.42 16.57 26.72
CA SER A 228 7.69 17.46 25.57
C SER A 228 6.66 18.59 25.51
N SER A 229 5.37 18.28 25.68
CA SER A 229 4.31 19.28 25.75
C SER A 229 4.58 20.29 26.88
N ARG A 230 4.99 19.80 28.05
CA ARG A 230 5.22 20.66 29.21
C ARG A 230 6.46 21.55 29.05
N MET A 231 7.53 21.01 28.46
CA MET A 231 8.72 21.78 28.09
C MET A 231 8.37 22.90 27.09
N ARG A 232 7.57 22.61 26.07
CA ARG A 232 7.12 23.60 25.08
C ARG A 232 6.29 24.72 25.68
N GLU A 233 5.39 24.41 26.61
CA GLU A 233 4.58 25.42 27.30
C GLU A 233 5.44 26.39 28.12
N LEU A 234 6.50 25.87 28.75
CA LEU A 234 7.42 26.62 29.60
C LEU A 234 8.59 27.25 28.82
N HIS A 235 8.67 27.03 27.51
CA HIS A 235 9.82 27.46 26.72
C HIS A 235 9.94 29.00 26.71
N PRO A 236 11.09 29.57 27.11
CA PRO A 236 11.20 31.00 27.39
C PRO A 236 11.19 31.88 26.12
N ARG A 237 11.65 31.35 24.98
CA ARG A 237 11.88 32.13 23.75
C ARG A 237 10.91 31.86 22.59
N ILE A 238 10.22 30.73 22.60
CA ILE A 238 9.46 30.19 21.46
C ILE A 238 8.09 29.80 21.95
N LYS A 239 7.04 30.28 21.29
CA LYS A 239 5.66 29.86 21.54
C LYS A 239 5.29 28.78 20.53
N PHE A 240 5.32 27.53 21.00
CA PHE A 240 4.94 26.39 20.18
C PHE A 240 3.43 26.30 20.02
N LYS A 241 2.98 25.83 18.85
CA LYS A 241 1.61 25.33 18.70
C LYS A 241 1.46 24.06 19.53
N ARG A 242 0.32 23.93 20.22
CA ARG A 242 -0.02 22.69 20.92
C ARG A 242 -0.12 21.55 19.91
N TYR A 243 0.22 20.35 20.34
CA TYR A 243 0.03 19.16 19.52
C TYR A 243 -1.46 18.99 19.19
N GLU A 244 -1.75 18.73 17.92
CA GLU A 244 -3.05 18.25 17.48
C GLU A 244 -3.13 16.77 17.84
N VAL A 245 -3.93 16.46 18.86
CA VAL A 245 -4.18 15.10 19.33
C VAL A 245 -5.60 14.73 18.89
N THR A 246 -5.84 13.47 18.53
CA THR A 246 -7.23 13.00 18.39
C THR A 246 -7.91 13.16 19.73
N ARG A 247 -8.79 14.16 19.86
CA ARG A 247 -9.49 14.40 21.11
C ARG A 247 -10.41 13.22 21.36
N SER A 248 -10.13 12.46 22.41
CA SER A 248 -10.99 11.35 22.83
C SER A 248 -12.45 11.79 23.00
N SER A 249 -12.68 13.05 23.40
CA SER A 249 -14.01 13.65 23.44
C SER A 249 -14.71 13.65 22.08
N SER A 250 -14.02 14.05 21.01
CA SER A 250 -14.59 14.10 19.65
C SER A 250 -14.85 12.70 19.09
N TYR A 251 -13.96 11.74 19.37
CA TYR A 251 -14.18 10.34 19.02
C TYR A 251 -15.40 9.75 19.74
N LEU A 252 -15.51 10.00 21.06
CA LEU A 252 -16.64 9.52 21.86
C LEU A 252 -17.95 10.20 21.45
N GLU A 253 -17.95 11.50 21.15
CA GLU A 253 -19.11 12.22 20.61
C GLU A 253 -19.60 11.60 19.30
N GLN A 254 -18.68 11.22 18.40
CA GLN A 254 -19.03 10.59 17.14
C GLN A 254 -19.64 9.19 17.35
N ILE A 255 -19.11 8.39 18.28
CA ILE A 255 -19.70 7.10 18.65
C ILE A 255 -21.09 7.28 19.25
N ILE A 256 -21.27 8.23 20.17
CA ILE A 256 -22.56 8.52 20.79
C ILE A 256 -23.58 8.89 19.72
N LYS A 257 -23.20 9.77 18.79
CA LYS A 257 -24.06 10.19 17.69
C LYS A 257 -24.46 9.02 16.78
N ASN A 258 -23.50 8.21 16.35
CA ASN A 258 -23.78 7.06 15.48
C ASN A 258 -24.67 6.01 16.19
N THR A 259 -24.46 5.80 17.50
CA THR A 259 -25.29 4.89 18.30
C THR A 259 -26.72 5.42 18.43
N GLN A 260 -26.89 6.73 18.64
CA GLN A 260 -28.21 7.36 18.70
C GLN A 260 -28.94 7.27 17.36
N GLU A 261 -28.25 7.45 16.24
CA GLU A 261 -28.82 7.32 14.89
C GLU A 261 -29.28 5.89 14.61
N GLN A 262 -28.50 4.87 14.98
CA GLN A 262 -28.87 3.46 14.84
C GLN A 262 -30.09 3.09 15.68
N VAL A 263 -30.16 3.55 16.93
CA VAL A 263 -31.32 3.32 17.82
C VAL A 263 -32.57 4.02 17.26
N MET A 264 -32.43 5.18 16.62
CA MET A 264 -33.54 5.89 16.00
C MET A 264 -34.07 5.17 14.76
N GLN A 265 -33.17 4.58 13.95
CA GLN A 265 -33.54 3.78 12.78
C GLN A 265 -34.25 2.47 13.16
N GLN A 266 -33.78 1.76 14.19
CA GLN A 266 -34.45 0.54 14.67
C GLN A 266 -35.87 0.80 15.18
N LYS A 267 -36.11 1.94 15.83
CA LYS A 267 -37.45 2.36 16.27
C LYS A 267 -38.40 2.78 15.14
N GLN A 268 -37.89 3.03 13.93
CA GLN A 268 -38.70 3.38 12.77
C GLN A 268 -39.07 2.14 11.92
N GLU A 269 -38.43 1.00 12.18
CA GLU A 269 -38.68 -0.28 11.50
C GLU A 269 -39.58 -1.24 12.31
N GLU A 270 -39.88 -0.91 13.58
CA GLU A 270 -40.88 -1.57 14.45
C GLU A 270 -42.24 -0.84 14.43
#